data_AF-A0A382UAB1-F1
#
_entry.id   AF-A0A382UAB1-F1
#
_cell.length_a   1.000
_cell.length_b   1.000
_cell.length_c   1.000
_cell.angle_alpha   90.00
_cell.angle_beta   90.00
_cell.angle_gamma   90.00
#
_symmetry.space_group_name_H-M   'P 1'
#
loop_
_entity.id
_entity.type
_entity.pdbx_description
1 polymer ?
#
loop_
_entity_poly.entity_id
_entity_poly.type
_entity_poly.pdbx_seq_one_letter_code
_entity_poly.pdbx_strand_id
1 'polypeptide(L)' 'TPDFFGYNKKLELQYRGRIRELKELKPVRKGDSELKSAMKLVSESGKGPANQIPSMGCNIKWFK' A
#
# COMPACT_ATOMS: atom_id res chain seq x y z
N THR A 1 -7.29 -1.31 9.23
CA THR A 1 -6.87 -2.70 8.97
C THR A 1 -7.55 -3.20 7.70
N PRO A 2 -6.80 -3.35 6.61
CA PRO A 2 -5.33 -3.26 6.52
C PRO A 2 -4.80 -1.80 6.51
N ASP A 3 -3.52 -1.65 6.80
CA ASP A 3 -2.67 -0.49 6.42
C ASP A 3 -1.31 -1.09 6.01
N PHE A 4 -0.74 -0.66 4.89
CA PHE A 4 0.45 -1.30 4.29
C PHE A 4 1.62 -0.33 4.28
N PHE A 5 2.80 -0.83 4.64
CA PHE A 5 4.04 -0.06 4.71
C PHE A 5 5.14 -0.81 3.96
N GLY A 6 5.75 -0.16 2.98
CA GLY A 6 6.82 -0.71 2.16
C GLY A 6 8.11 0.08 2.33
N TYR A 7 9.19 -0.64 2.65
CA TYR A 7 10.49 -0.06 2.98
C TYR A 7 11.55 -0.49 1.96
N ASN A 8 12.55 0.36 1.73
CA ASN A 8 13.72 -0.01 0.94
C ASN A 8 14.80 -0.71 1.80
N LYS A 9 15.94 -1.06 1.18
CA LYS A 9 17.08 -1.73 1.84
C LYS A 9 17.68 -0.93 3.00
N LYS A 10 17.43 0.38 3.07
CA LYS A 10 17.88 1.27 4.15
C LYS A 10 16.85 1.43 5.26
N LEU A 11 15.76 0.67 5.21
CA LEU A 11 14.61 0.80 6.12
C LEU A 11 13.91 2.16 6.04
N GLU A 12 14.03 2.86 4.93
CA GLU A 12 13.30 4.11 4.68
C GLU A 12 11.92 3.78 4.12
N LEU A 13 10.88 4.42 4.63
CA LEU A 13 9.52 4.26 4.13
C LEU A 13 9.43 4.83 2.71
N GLN A 14 9.06 3.96 1.77
CA GLN A 14 8.89 4.33 0.37
C GLN A 14 7.43 4.22 -0.09
N TYR A 15 6.63 3.38 0.58
CA TYR A 15 5.23 3.21 0.24
C TYR A 15 4.35 3.12 1.48
N ARG A 16 3.24 3.86 1.46
CA ARG A 16 2.11 3.71 2.37
C ARG A 16 0.82 3.90 1.59
N GLY A 17 -0.04 2.89 1.57
CA GLY A 17 -1.27 2.99 0.79
C GLY A 17 -2.13 1.74 0.81
N ARG A 18 -3.11 1.70 -0.08
CA ARG A 18 -4.03 0.57 -0.28
C ARG A 18 -3.42 -0.52 -1.14
N ILE A 19 -3.86 -1.77 -0.97
CA ILE A 19 -3.43 -2.87 -1.84
C ILE A 19 -3.92 -2.71 -3.28
N ARG A 20 -5.16 -2.21 -3.44
CA ARG A 20 -5.86 -2.07 -4.71
C ARG A 20 -7.09 -1.20 -4.51
N GLU A 21 -7.71 -0.79 -5.61
CA GLU A 21 -9.00 -0.11 -5.59
C GLU A 21 -10.13 -1.00 -5.04
N LEU A 22 -10.97 -0.37 -4.23
CA LEU A 22 -12.22 -0.89 -3.70
C LEU A 22 -13.36 -0.05 -4.26
N LYS A 23 -14.35 -0.70 -4.84
CA LYS A 23 -15.62 -0.08 -5.26
C LYS A 23 -16.73 -0.74 -4.45
N GLU A 24 -17.48 0.06 -3.69
CA GLU A 24 -18.55 -0.44 -2.79
C GLU A 24 -18.06 -1.57 -1.86
N LEU A 25 -16.89 -1.37 -1.24
CA LEU A 25 -16.22 -2.35 -0.36
C LEU A 25 -15.82 -3.67 -1.06
N LYS A 26 -15.95 -3.78 -2.38
CA LYS A 26 -15.53 -4.93 -3.17
C LYS A 26 -14.24 -4.63 -3.91
N PRO A 27 -13.24 -5.53 -3.88
CA PRO A 27 -12.02 -5.35 -4.66
C PRO A 27 -12.32 -5.32 -6.17
N VAL A 28 -12.00 -4.21 -6.83
CA VAL A 28 -12.04 -4.08 -8.31
C VAL A 28 -10.96 -4.92 -8.97
N ARG A 29 -11.20 -6.18 -9.36
CA ARG A 29 -10.19 -7.11 -9.89
C ARG A 29 -9.55 -6.72 -11.23
N LYS A 30 -10.12 -5.73 -11.93
CA LYS A 30 -9.60 -5.20 -13.18
C LYS A 30 -8.40 -4.29 -12.89
N GLY A 31 -7.21 -4.65 -13.37
CA GLY A 31 -5.97 -3.89 -13.19
C GLY A 31 -5.00 -4.50 -12.18
N ASP A 32 -3.78 -3.96 -12.15
CA ASP A 32 -2.72 -4.41 -11.25
C ASP A 32 -2.94 -3.97 -9.80
N SER A 33 -2.35 -4.72 -8.88
CA SER A 33 -2.28 -4.33 -7.46
C SER A 33 -1.31 -3.16 -7.29
N GLU A 34 -1.77 -2.06 -6.70
CA GLU A 34 -0.95 -0.87 -6.44
C GLU A 34 0.20 -1.20 -5.49
N LEU A 35 -0.06 -2.04 -4.47
CA LEU A 35 0.99 -2.51 -3.56
C LEU A 35 2.03 -3.36 -4.29
N LYS A 36 1.60 -4.27 -5.19
CA LYS A 36 2.52 -5.12 -5.95
C LYS A 36 3.43 -4.26 -6.83
N SER A 37 2.85 -3.32 -7.59
CA SER A 37 3.59 -2.43 -8.47
C SER A 37 4.54 -1.52 -7.69
N ALA A 38 4.10 -0.99 -6.54
CA ALA A 38 4.95 -0.20 -5.66
C ALA A 38 6.14 -1.02 -5.12
N MET A 39 5.91 -2.25 -4.66
CA MET A 39 6.99 -3.08 -4.11
C MET A 39 8.00 -3.50 -5.18
N LYS A 40 7.53 -3.76 -6.40
CA LYS A 40 8.42 -3.97 -7.55
C LYS A 40 9.32 -2.75 -7.78
N LEU A 41 8.73 -1.55 -7.85
CA LEU A 41 9.48 -0.30 -8.05
C LEU A 41 10.50 -0.05 -6.91
N VAL A 42 10.11 -0.29 -5.66
CA VAL A 42 11.01 -0.17 -4.51
C VAL A 42 12.15 -1.19 -4.60
N SER A 43 11.88 -2.42 -5.04
CA SER A 43 12.91 -3.45 -5.18
C SER A 43 13.95 -3.12 -6.27
N GLU A 44 13.51 -2.49 -7.36
CA GLU A 44 14.35 -2.17 -8.52
C GLU A 44 15.12 -0.86 -8.31
N SER A 45 14.46 0.17 -7.79
CA SER A 45 15.00 1.54 -7.72
C SER A 45 15.35 2.02 -6.31
N GLY A 46 14.88 1.32 -5.28
CA GLY A 46 14.95 1.79 -3.88
C GLY A 46 14.00 2.94 -3.56
N LYS A 47 13.20 3.41 -4.53
CA LYS A 47 12.24 4.51 -4.38
C LYS A 47 10.82 4.03 -4.59
N GLY A 48 9.88 4.64 -3.88
CA GLY A 48 8.45 4.38 -4.06
C GLY A 48 7.80 5.24 -5.15
N PRO A 49 6.56 4.92 -5.53
CA PRO A 49 5.80 5.74 -6.48
C PRO A 49 5.44 7.11 -5.85
N ALA A 50 5.39 8.16 -6.67
CA ALA A 50 5.06 9.51 -6.22
C ALA A 50 3.60 9.63 -5.75
N ASN A 51 2.68 9.01 -6.49
CA ASN A 51 1.25 9.00 -6.16
C ASN A 51 0.89 7.74 -5.37
N GLN A 52 0.34 7.92 -4.18
CA GLN A 52 -0.03 6.83 -3.28
C GLN A 52 -1.41 7.11 -2.70
N ILE A 53 -2.31 6.13 -2.83
CA ILE A 53 -3.68 6.26 -2.32
C ILE A 53 -3.74 5.60 -0.95
N PRO A 54 -4.22 6.30 0.10
CA PRO A 54 -4.30 5.76 1.45
C PRO A 54 -5.09 4.45 1.55
N SER A 55 -4.68 3.59 2.47
CA SER A 55 -5.49 2.44 2.90
C SER A 55 -6.79 2.90 3.55
N MET A 56 -7.81 2.03 3.50
CA MET A 56 -9.08 2.22 4.18
C MET A 56 -9.46 0.93 4.90
N GLY A 57 -9.91 1.05 6.15
CA GLY A 57 -10.39 -0.08 6.93
C GLY A 57 -10.77 0.33 8.34
N CYS A 58 -11.13 -0.66 9.16
CA CYS A 58 -11.44 -0.43 10.56
C CYS A 58 -10.24 0.18 11.31
N ASN A 59 -10.53 0.98 12.33
CA ASN A 59 -9.50 1.48 13.25
C ASN A 59 -8.80 0.33 13.99
N ILE A 60 -7.55 0.56 14.40
CA ILE A 60 -6.84 -0.33 15.33
C ILE A 60 -7.64 -0.38 16.64
N LYS A 61 -7.85 -1.58 17.17
CA LYS A 61 -8.54 -1.81 18.44
C LYS A 61 -7.51 -1.75 19.56
N TRP A 62 -7.29 -0.55 20.10
CA TRP A 62 -6.35 -0.31 21.20
C TRP A 62 -6.89 -0.86 22.52
N PHE A 63 -5.98 -1.35 23.37
CA PHE A 63 -6.31 -1.64 24.76
C PHE A 63 -6.66 -0.35 25.50
N LYS A 64 -7.55 -0.46 26.49
CA LYS A 64 -7.80 0.60 27.46
C LYS A 64 -6.76 0.55 28.57
#